data_AF-A0A9Q9CLZ6-F1
#
_entry.id   AF-A0A9Q9CLZ6-F1
#
_cell.length_a   1.000
_cell.length_b   1.000
_cell.length_c   1.000
_cell.angle_alpha   90.00
_cell.angle_beta   90.00
_cell.angle_gamma   90.00
#
_symmetry.space_group_name_H-M   'P 1'
#
loop_
_entity.id
_entity.type
_entity.pdbx_description
1 polymer ?
#
loop_
_entity_poly.entity_id
_entity_poly.type
_entity_poly.pdbx_seq_one_letter_code
_entity_poly.pdbx_strand_id
1 'polypeptide(L)'
;MSLLIGFFIVAGAFMYTGRLAKLTEAKENLAAYQQQYDELIAKQEYYRNEISKLENEDYIAKLAREKYFKSEEGEILFKLPKEQE
;
A
#
# COMPACT_ATOMS: atom_id res chain seq x y z
N MET A 1 -8.71 -56.66 -15.11
CA MET A 1 -7.55 -55.97 -14.52
C MET A 1 -7.18 -54.68 -15.27
N SER A 2 -7.04 -54.71 -16.60
CA SER A 2 -6.65 -53.52 -17.40
C SER A 2 -7.61 -52.31 -17.30
N LEU A 3 -8.93 -52.54 -17.29
CA LEU A 3 -9.93 -51.47 -17.13
C LEU A 3 -9.87 -50.77 -15.75
N LEU A 4 -9.60 -51.53 -14.68
CA LEU A 4 -9.45 -51.00 -13.33
C LEU A 4 -8.21 -50.11 -13.23
N ILE A 5 -7.10 -50.53 -13.83
CA ILE A 5 -5.85 -49.75 -13.89
C ILE A 5 -6.10 -48.44 -14.65
N GLY A 6 -6.79 -48.50 -15.80
CA GLY A 6 -7.17 -47.31 -16.57
C GLY A 6 -8.02 -46.32 -15.76
N PHE A 7 -9.00 -46.83 -14.99
CA PHE A 7 -9.83 -45.99 -14.12
C PHE A 7 -9.01 -45.26 -13.05
N PHE A 8 -8.09 -45.96 -12.38
CA PHE A 8 -7.22 -45.34 -11.37
C PHE A 8 -6.27 -44.29 -11.95
N ILE A 9 -5.76 -44.48 -13.18
CA ILE A 9 -4.93 -43.49 -13.87
C ILE A 9 -5.73 -42.22 -14.15
N VAL A 10 -6.95 -42.35 -14.68
CA VAL A 10 -7.82 -41.19 -14.99
C VAL A 10 -8.25 -40.47 -13.71
N ALA A 11 -8.64 -41.21 -12.67
CA ALA A 11 -8.99 -40.63 -11.37
C ALA A 11 -7.79 -39.91 -10.71
N GLY A 12 -6.60 -40.51 -10.81
CA GLY A 12 -5.35 -39.90 -10.33
C GLY A 12 -4.99 -38.63 -11.08
N ALA A 13 -5.12 -38.62 -12.41
CA ALA A 13 -4.89 -37.44 -13.24
C ALA A 13 -5.86 -36.31 -12.89
N PHE A 14 -7.15 -36.62 -12.69
CA PHE A 14 -8.15 -35.63 -12.30
C PHE A 14 -7.89 -35.05 -10.90
N MET A 15 -7.46 -35.87 -9.94
CA MET A 15 -7.07 -35.37 -8.61
C MET A 15 -5.81 -34.50 -8.68
N TYR A 16 -4.84 -34.86 -9.53
CA TYR A 16 -3.60 -34.11 -9.71
C TYR A 16 -3.86 -32.72 -10.31
N THR A 17 -4.69 -32.61 -11.34
CA THR A 17 -5.05 -31.31 -11.94
C THR A 17 -5.80 -30.41 -10.94
N GLY A 18 -6.70 -30.98 -10.13
CA GLY A 18 -7.38 -30.24 -9.07
C GLY A 18 -6.43 -29.71 -7.99
N ARG A 19 -5.37 -30.45 -7.65
CA ARG A 19 -4.32 -29.98 -6.72
C ARG A 19 -3.47 -28.87 -7.33
N LEU A 20 -3.12 -28.97 -8.61
CA LEU A 20 -2.38 -27.92 -9.30
C LEU A 20 -3.17 -26.61 -9.36
N ALA A 21 -4.48 -26.67 -9.65
CA ALA A 21 -5.33 -25.47 -9.66
C ALA A 21 -5.34 -24.76 -8.30
N LYS A 22 -5.52 -25.51 -7.20
CA LYS A 22 -5.48 -24.95 -5.83
C LYS A 22 -4.11 -24.37 -5.48
N LEU A 23 -3.03 -25.00 -5.93
CA LEU A 23 -1.68 -24.51 -5.69
C LEU A 23 -1.42 -23.19 -6.44
N THR A 24 -1.89 -23.09 -7.68
CA THR A 24 -1.80 -21.84 -8.46
C THR A 24 -2.60 -20.74 -7.79
N GLU A 25 -3.85 -21.01 -7.42
CA GLU A 25 -4.70 -20.04 -6.71
C GLU A 25 -4.06 -19.58 -5.38
N ALA A 26 -3.50 -20.51 -4.60
CA ALA A 26 -2.79 -20.15 -3.36
C ALA A 26 -1.57 -19.25 -3.61
N LYS A 27 -0.82 -19.47 -4.71
CA LYS A 27 0.32 -18.63 -5.09
C LYS A 27 -0.13 -17.23 -5.53
N GLU A 28 -1.19 -17.14 -6.31
CA GLU A 28 -1.76 -15.85 -6.74
C GLU A 28 -2.27 -15.05 -5.54
N ASN A 29 -2.99 -15.70 -4.63
CA ASN A 29 -3.45 -15.08 -3.39
C ASN A 29 -2.29 -14.62 -2.52
N LEU A 30 -1.23 -15.43 -2.38
CA LEU A 30 -0.03 -15.03 -1.64
C LEU A 30 0.63 -13.78 -2.23
N ALA A 31 0.76 -13.71 -3.56
CA ALA A 31 1.31 -12.54 -4.23
C ALA A 31 0.43 -11.29 -4.02
N ALA A 32 -0.90 -11.43 -4.12
CA ALA A 32 -1.83 -10.34 -3.86
C ALA A 32 -1.76 -9.85 -2.40
N TYR A 33 -1.70 -10.76 -1.44
CA TYR A 33 -1.55 -10.40 -0.02
C TYR A 33 -0.21 -9.74 0.27
N GLN A 34 0.89 -10.18 -0.37
CA GLN A 34 2.18 -9.53 -0.23
C GLN A 34 2.14 -8.09 -0.76
N GLN A 35 1.53 -7.87 -1.93
CA GLN A 35 1.37 -6.53 -2.47
C GLN A 35 0.55 -5.63 -1.53
N GLN A 36 -0.59 -6.12 -1.04
CA GLN A 36 -1.40 -5.38 -0.07
C GLN A 36 -0.61 -5.06 1.20
N TYR A 37 0.14 -6.02 1.71
CA TYR A 37 0.98 -5.82 2.89
C TYR A 37 2.00 -4.70 2.67
N ASP A 38 2.70 -4.70 1.54
CA ASP A 38 3.71 -3.69 1.21
C ASP A 38 3.07 -2.29 1.07
N GLU A 39 1.89 -2.20 0.45
CA GLU A 39 1.11 -0.96 0.35
C GLU A 39 0.68 -0.43 1.74
N LEU A 40 0.25 -1.32 2.64
CA LEU A 40 -0.11 -0.95 4.00
C LEU A 40 1.09 -0.45 4.81
N ILE A 41 2.25 -1.08 4.66
CA ILE A 41 3.50 -0.65 5.31
C ILE A 41 3.90 0.74 4.82
N ALA A 42 3.92 0.97 3.50
CA ALA A 42 4.23 2.29 2.95
C ALA A 42 3.27 3.37 3.47
N LYS A 43 1.97 3.06 3.56
CA LYS A 43 0.95 3.96 4.09
C LYS A 43 1.16 4.23 5.59
N GLN A 44 1.54 3.22 6.36
CA GLN A 44 1.85 3.36 7.78
C GLN A 44 3.06 4.28 8.00
N GLU A 45 4.13 4.10 7.24
CA GLU A 45 5.32 4.95 7.30
C GLU A 45 5.01 6.40 6.92
N TYR A 46 4.23 6.60 5.84
CA TYR A 46 3.75 7.91 5.44
C TYR A 46 3.00 8.61 6.58
N TYR A 47 2.00 7.95 7.17
CA TYR A 47 1.23 8.55 8.26
C TYR A 47 2.05 8.76 9.52
N ARG A 48 3.00 7.88 9.85
CA ARG A 48 3.94 8.10 10.96
C ARG A 48 4.75 9.37 10.74
N ASN A 49 5.21 9.61 9.52
CA ASN A 49 5.94 10.84 9.18
C ASN A 49 5.03 12.08 9.31
N GLU A 50 3.80 12.02 8.79
CA GLU A 50 2.84 13.11 8.91
C GLU A 50 2.50 13.43 10.37
N ILE A 51 2.29 12.41 11.20
CA ILE A 51 2.09 12.60 12.65
C ILE A 51 3.31 13.28 13.28
N SER A 52 4.53 12.85 12.97
CA SER A 52 5.75 13.49 13.50
C SER A 52 5.87 14.97 13.12
N LYS A 53 5.37 15.36 11.94
CA LYS A 53 5.31 16.76 11.52
C LYS A 53 4.26 17.54 12.29
N LEU A 54 3.14 16.92 12.63
CA LEU A 54 2.08 17.52 13.45
C LEU A 54 2.47 17.65 14.92
N GLU A 55 3.46 16.90 15.40
CA GLU A 55 4.04 17.09 16.74
C GLU A 55 5.10 18.21 16.78
N ASN A 56 5.51 18.73 15.61
CA ASN A 56 6.53 19.76 15.50
C ASN A 56 5.88 21.15 15.37
N GLU A 57 5.91 21.94 16.46
CA GLU A 57 5.33 23.28 16.51
C GLU A 57 5.89 24.23 15.44
N ASP A 58 7.20 24.19 15.17
CA ASP A 58 7.85 25.01 14.13
C ASP A 58 7.32 24.67 12.73
N TYR A 59 7.11 23.38 12.45
CA TYR A 59 6.51 22.91 11.20
C TYR A 59 5.07 23.40 11.06
N ILE A 60 4.26 23.32 12.13
CA ILE A 60 2.88 23.83 12.14
C ILE A 60 2.85 25.34 11.91
N ALA A 61 3.71 26.09 12.59
CA ALA A 61 3.80 27.54 12.42
C ALA A 61 4.21 27.92 10.99
N LYS A 62 5.17 27.20 10.40
CA LYS A 62 5.55 27.36 8.98
C LYS A 62 4.37 27.08 8.05
N LEU A 63 3.63 25.99 8.28
CA LEU A 63 2.45 25.63 7.49
C LEU A 63 1.35 26.71 7.60
N ALA A 64 1.11 27.22 8.81
CA ALA A 64 0.14 28.30 9.06
C ALA A 64 0.50 29.59 8.30
N ARG A 65 1.79 29.97 8.29
CA ARG A 65 2.29 31.10 7.50
C ARG A 65 2.12 30.88 6.00
N GLU A 66 2.52 29.70 5.49
CA GLU A 66 2.54 29.42 4.05
C GLU A 66 1.15 29.20 3.44
N LYS A 67 0.31 28.36 4.07
CA LYS A 67 -0.98 27.95 3.51
C LYS A 67 -2.14 28.85 3.93
N TYR A 68 -2.05 29.42 5.12
CA TYR A 68 -3.16 30.15 5.73
C TYR A 68 -2.86 31.63 5.96
N PHE A 69 -1.68 32.12 5.57
CA PHE A 69 -1.24 33.51 5.75
C PHE A 69 -1.45 34.00 7.19
N LYS A 70 -1.24 33.11 8.17
CA LYS A 70 -1.27 33.43 9.60
C LYS A 70 0.10 33.92 10.03
N SER A 71 0.13 34.98 10.82
CA SER A 71 1.35 35.55 11.37
C SER A 71 1.12 35.93 12.83
N GLU A 72 2.20 35.96 13.60
CA GLU A 72 2.18 36.45 14.97
C GLU A 72 2.11 37.99 15.02
N GLU A 73 1.83 38.53 16.20
CA GLU A 73 1.79 39.99 16.40
C GLU A 73 3.16 40.62 16.08
N GLY A 74 3.16 41.61 15.19
CA GLY A 74 4.38 42.30 14.74
C GLY A 74 5.10 41.66 13.55
N GLU A 75 4.64 40.50 13.03
CA GLU A 75 5.16 39.91 11.81
C GLU A 75 4.52 40.54 10.54
N ILE A 76 5.31 40.73 9.47
CA ILE A 76 4.84 41.16 8.15
C ILE A 76 5.04 40.02 7.16
N LEU A 77 3.94 39.52 6.58
CA LEU A 77 3.97 38.46 5.57
C LEU A 77 4.14 39.03 4.15
N PHE A 78 5.20 38.62 3.46
CA PHE A 78 5.39 38.93 2.04
C PHE A 78 4.88 37.79 1.16
N LYS A 79 3.93 38.10 0.28
CA LYS A 79 3.49 37.15 -0.76
C LYS A 79 4.36 37.33 -1.99
N LEU A 80 5.23 36.37 -2.26
CA LEU A 80 5.93 36.33 -3.54
C LEU A 80 4.90 36.05 -4.65
N PRO A 81 4.97 36.75 -5.79
CA PRO A 81 4.18 36.35 -6.96
C PRO A 81 4.52 34.89 -7.26
N LYS A 82 3.49 34.06 -7.48
CA LYS A 82 3.73 32.67 -7.90
C LYS A 82 4.50 32.75 -9.21
N GLU A 83 5.68 32.12 -9.26
CA GLU A 83 6.34 31.88 -10.54
C GLU A 83 5.30 31.20 -11.44
N GLN A 84 5.01 31.85 -12.56
CA GLN A 84 4.24 31.24 -13.63
C GLN A 84 5.19 30.20 -14.24
N GLU A 85 5.10 28.96 -13.77
CA GLU A 85 5.52 27.81 -14.57
C GLU A 85 4.60 27.65 -15.79
#